data_AF-A0A3E0PYP4-F1
#
_entry.id   AF-A0A3E0PYP4-F1
#
_cell.length_a   1.000
_cell.length_b   1.000
_cell.length_c   1.000
_cell.angle_alpha   90.00
_cell.angle_beta   90.00
_cell.angle_gamma   90.00
#
_symmetry.space_group_name_H-M   'P 1'
#
loop_
_entity.id
_entity.type
_entity.pdbx_description
1 polymer ?
#
loop_
_entity_poly.entity_id
_entity_poly.type
_entity_poly.pdbx_seq_one_letter_code
_entity_poly.pdbx_strand_id
1 'polypeptide(L)' 'MANQTFELTREQQQILLQGLRFVRSSVELDVQDYSEAIAADRKARYAQIGELEEIVNSAPISEAASV' A
#
# COMPACT_ATOMS: atom_id res chain seq x y z
N MET A 1 -13.17 16.47 -8.64
CA MET A 1 -12.73 15.47 -7.64
C MET A 1 -12.27 16.24 -6.42
N ALA A 2 -12.91 16.07 -5.26
CA ALA A 2 -12.48 16.78 -4.06
C ALA A 2 -11.08 16.29 -3.67
N ASN A 3 -10.07 17.17 -3.73
CA ASN A 3 -8.76 16.93 -3.12
C ASN A 3 -8.94 16.96 -1.61
N GLN A 4 -9.45 15.87 -1.05
CA GLN A 4 -9.36 15.62 0.39
C GLN A 4 -7.93 15.19 0.66
N THR A 5 -7.09 16.15 1.02
CA THR A 5 -5.80 15.86 1.64
C THR A 5 -6.12 15.19 2.97
N PHE A 6 -5.99 13.88 3.05
CA PHE A 6 -6.16 13.15 4.30
C PHE A 6 -4.85 13.23 5.08
N GLU A 7 -4.95 13.60 6.36
CA GLU A 7 -3.85 13.56 7.30
C GLU A 7 -3.83 12.21 8.02
N LEU A 8 -2.64 11.73 8.37
CA LEU A 8 -2.47 10.50 9.15
C LEU A 8 -1.78 10.79 10.47
N THR A 9 -2.08 10.01 11.50
CA THR A 9 -1.17 9.90 12.64
C THR A 9 0.02 9.02 12.26
N ARG A 10 1.12 9.11 13.03
CA ARG A 10 2.26 8.19 12.82
C ARG A 10 1.85 6.72 12.96
N GLU A 11 0.97 6.42 13.91
CA GLU A 11 0.47 5.07 14.13
C GLU A 11 -0.36 4.58 12.93
N GLN A 12 -1.27 5.41 12.42
CA GLN A 12 -2.07 5.07 11.24
C GLN A 12 -1.17 4.84 10.01
N GLN A 13 -0.18 5.70 9.78
CA GLN A 13 0.79 5.51 8.70
C GLN A 13 1.53 4.17 8.84
N GLN A 14 2.01 3.84 10.04
CA GLN A 14 2.71 2.58 10.30
C GLN A 14 1.82 1.37 10.05
N ILE A 15 0.58 1.38 10.54
CA ILE A 15 -0.38 0.29 10.34
C ILE A 15 -0.68 0.10 8.84
N LEU A 16 -0.91 1.19 8.11
CA LEU A 16 -1.17 1.14 6.67
C LEU A 16 0.02 0.57 5.90
N LEU A 17 1.24 1.01 6.20
CA LEU A 17 2.46 0.48 5.57
C LEU A 17 2.67 -1.00 5.90
N GLN A 18 2.39 -1.44 7.13
CA GLN A 18 2.43 -2.86 7.49
C GLN A 18 1.40 -3.67 6.69
N GLY A 19 0.19 -3.15 6.53
CA GLY A 19 -0.85 -3.75 5.70
C GLY A 19 -0.42 -3.90 4.24
N LEU A 20 0.16 -2.85 3.64
CA LEU A 20 0.65 -2.89 2.26
C LEU A 20 1.77 -3.92 2.07
N ARG A 21 2.69 -4.04 3.04
CA ARG A 21 3.72 -5.09 3.04
C ARG A 21 3.12 -6.48 3.11
N PHE A 22 2.11 -6.69 3.97
CA PHE A 22 1.41 -7.97 4.05
C PHE A 22 0.75 -8.33 2.72
N VAL A 23 0.04 -7.38 2.09
CA VAL A 23 -0.60 -7.61 0.78
C VAL A 23 0.44 -7.96 -0.28
N ARG A 24 1.58 -7.25 -0.32
CA ARG A 24 2.67 -7.58 -1.24
C ARG A 24 3.17 -9.02 -1.05
N SER A 25 3.41 -9.43 0.20
CA SER A 25 3.81 -10.80 0.51
C SER A 25 2.73 -11.82 0.13
N SER A 26 1.45 -11.49 0.26
CA SER A 26 0.37 -12.40 -0.15
C SER A 26 0.34 -12.65 -1.67
N VAL A 27 0.64 -11.61 -2.48
CA VAL A 27 0.75 -11.74 -3.94
C VAL A 27 1.97 -12.59 -4.33
N GLU A 28 3.06 -12.49 -3.56
CA GLU A 28 4.27 -13.27 -3.79
C GLU A 28 4.10 -14.75 -3.44
N LEU A 29 3.38 -15.02 -2.35
CA LEU A 29 3.14 -16.37 -1.83
C LEU A 29 1.99 -17.10 -2.53
N ASP A 30 1.22 -16.43 -3.37
CA ASP A 30 0.14 -17.05 -4.14
C ASP A 30 0.72 -18.05 -5.16
N VAL A 31 0.65 -19.35 -4.83
CA VAL A 31 1.20 -20.41 -5.67
C VAL A 31 0.28 -20.63 -6.87
N GLN A 32 0.66 -20.04 -7.99
CA GLN A 32 0.01 -20.25 -9.28
C GLN A 32 1.04 -20.81 -10.27
N ASP A 33 0.58 -21.68 -11.17
CA ASP A 33 1.40 -22.15 -12.28
C ASP A 33 1.88 -20.96 -13.11
N TYR A 34 3.17 -20.94 -13.44
CA TYR A 34 3.74 -19.82 -14.18
C TYR A 34 3.09 -19.68 -15.56
N SER A 35 2.65 -18.47 -15.88
CA SER A 35 2.33 -18.02 -17.23
C SER A 35 2.74 -16.56 -17.38
N GLU A 36 2.96 -16.11 -18.62
CA GLU A 36 3.27 -14.70 -18.90
C GLU A 36 2.15 -13.76 -18.42
N ALA A 37 0.89 -14.20 -18.52
CA ALA A 37 -0.26 -13.46 -18.03
C ALA A 37 -0.21 -13.27 -16.51
N ILE A 38 0.13 -14.32 -15.75
CA ILE A 38 0.27 -14.26 -14.28
C ILE A 38 1.45 -13.38 -13.88
N ALA A 39 2.57 -13.48 -14.59
CA ALA A 39 3.73 -12.61 -14.34
C ALA A 39 3.40 -11.12 -14.60
N ALA A 40 2.65 -10.82 -15.67
CA ALA A 40 2.19 -9.48 -15.99
C ALA A 40 1.20 -8.94 -14.93
N ASP A 41 0.25 -9.77 -14.50
CA ASP A 41 -0.71 -9.40 -13.45
C ASP A 41 0.00 -9.10 -12.12
N ARG A 42 0.93 -9.97 -11.69
CA ARG A 42 1.75 -9.72 -10.49
C ARG A 42 2.53 -8.41 -10.58
N LYS A 43 3.14 -8.14 -11.73
CA LYS A 43 3.84 -6.87 -11.97
C LYS A 43 2.92 -5.67 -11.84
N ALA A 44 1.70 -5.75 -12.40
CA ALA A 44 0.71 -4.68 -12.28
C ALA A 44 0.27 -4.48 -10.82
N ARG A 45 0.02 -5.55 -10.06
CA ARG A 45 -0.31 -5.48 -8.63
C ARG A 45 0.81 -4.87 -7.80
N TYR A 46 2.07 -5.24 -8.07
CA TYR A 46 3.22 -4.63 -7.38
C TYR A 46 3.36 -3.15 -7.68
N ALA A 47 3.10 -2.71 -8.91
CA ALA A 47 3.10 -1.29 -9.26
C ALA A 47 2.01 -0.53 -8.48
N GLN A 48 0.79 -1.06 -8.43
CA GLN A 48 -0.31 -0.46 -7.66
C GLN A 48 -0.01 -0.37 -6.16
N ILE A 49 0.60 -1.42 -5.58
CA ILE A 49 1.02 -1.40 -4.18
C ILE A 49 2.08 -0.32 -3.96
N GLY A 50 3.05 -0.18 -4.88
CA GLY A 50 4.07 0.87 -4.82
C GLY A 50 3.48 2.28 -4.86
N GLU A 51 2.52 2.53 -5.75
CA GLU A 51 1.80 3.81 -5.80
C GLU A 51 1.07 4.13 -4.48
N LEU A 52 0.44 3.12 -3.87
CA LEU A 52 -0.23 3.29 -2.57
C LEU A 52 0.79 3.51 -1.43
N GLU A 53 1.93 2.85 -1.45
CA GLU A 53 3.02 3.09 -0.50
C GLU A 53 3.51 4.55 -0.61
N GLU A 54 3.68 5.08 -1.83
CA GLU A 54 4.05 6.49 -2.05
C GLU A 54 2.99 7.45 -1.52
N ILE A 55 1.70 7.18 -1.76
CA ILE A 55 0.60 7.99 -1.22
C ILE A 55 0.65 8.01 0.31
N VAL A 56 0.78 6.85 0.96
CA VAL A 56 0.82 6.76 2.43
C VAL A 56 2.08 7.42 3.01
N ASN A 57 3.23 7.33 2.33
CA ASN A 57 4.46 7.99 2.76
C ASN A 57 4.41 9.52 2.57
N SER A 58 3.69 10.00 1.55
CA SER A 58 3.53 11.43 1.26
C SER A 58 2.40 12.11 2.03
N ALA A 59 1.53 11.32 2.69
CA ALA A 59 0.43 11.85 3.48
C ALA A 59 0.96 12.69 4.67
N PRO A 60 0.44 13.92 4.86
CA PRO A 60 0.86 14.76 5.97
C PRO A 60 0.57 14.10 7.32
N ILE A 61 1.54 14.19 8.24
CA ILE A 61 1.42 13.62 9.57
C ILE A 61 0.88 14.65 10.55
N SER A 62 -0.24 14.31 11.19
CA SER A 62 -0.88 15.11 12.22
C SER A 62 -0.71 14.42 13.58
N GLU A 63 -0.05 15.09 14.53
CA GLU A 63 0.11 14.59 15.90
C GLU A 63 -1.17 14.75 16.75
N ALA A 64 -2.26 15.25 16.14
CA ALA A 64 -3.54 15.54 16.78
C ALA A 64 -4.42 14.31 17.07
N ALA A 65 -3.81 13.17 17.39
CA ALA A 65 -4.50 12.09 18.10
C ALA A 65 -3.83 11.92 19.47
N SER A 66 -3.94 12.96 20.29
CA SER A 66 -3.93 12.76 21.74
C SER A 66 -5.30 12.21 22.10
N VAL A 67 -5.40 10.89 22.30
CA VAL A 67 -6.48 10.32 23.11
C VAL A 67 -6.15 10.58 24.58
#